data_AF-A0AAD2G9N8-F1
#
_entry.id   AF-A0AAD2G9N8-F1
#
_cell.length_a   1.000
_cell.length_b   1.000
_cell.length_c   1.000
_cell.angle_alpha   90.00
_cell.angle_beta   90.00
_cell.angle_gamma   90.00
#
_symmetry.space_group_name_H-M   'P 1'
#
loop_
_entity.id
_entity.type
_entity.pdbx_description
1 polymer ?
#
loop_
_entity_poly.entity_id
_entity_poly.type
_entity_poly.pdbx_seq_one_letter_code
_entity_poly.pdbx_strand_id
1 'polypeptide(L)'
;MTKPQEDNQESTTEYEAHSGVEERQGHLLFGFICDMRIAVVFVNVFNIFAISVGIIITGFQFKTFSAAWYAFENGFLGIALSIVGALGALNYVLWMVGAATAGFAIGLLIDLFGLHLIGIVVGALVLYPHAFLAYEIHEGIMSKETYTREEHIVENDFIKV
;
A
#
# COMPACT_ATOMS: atom_id res chain seq x y z
N MET A 1 39.51 44.80 30.34
CA MET A 1 39.76 43.81 29.26
C MET A 1 38.47 43.05 29.03
N THR A 2 37.63 43.59 28.17
CA THR A 2 36.33 43.07 27.75
C THR A 2 36.57 42.19 26.52
N LYS A 3 36.08 40.93 26.56
CA LYS A 3 36.06 40.04 25.39
C LYS A 3 34.87 40.43 24.49
N PRO A 4 35.01 40.44 23.16
CA PRO A 4 33.88 40.61 22.25
C PRO A 4 33.04 39.34 22.19
N GLN A 5 31.71 39.50 22.09
CA GLN A 5 30.77 38.44 21.74
C GLN A 5 30.90 38.13 20.25
N GLU A 6 31.08 36.85 19.93
CA GLU A 6 30.86 36.31 18.59
C GLU A 6 29.37 36.00 18.45
N ASP A 7 28.69 36.87 17.71
CA ASP A 7 27.33 36.71 17.26
C ASP A 7 27.35 35.64 16.16
N ASN A 8 27.00 34.41 16.51
CA ASN A 8 26.98 33.30 15.58
C ASN A 8 25.75 33.44 14.68
N GLN A 9 25.99 34.04 13.52
CA GLN A 9 25.05 34.24 12.43
C GLN A 9 24.21 32.99 12.19
N GLU A 10 22.93 33.19 12.47
CA GLU A 10 21.79 32.45 11.97
C GLU A 10 21.98 32.20 10.46
N SER A 11 22.45 31.01 10.10
CA SER A 11 22.52 30.52 8.73
C SER A 11 21.10 30.20 8.26
N THR A 12 20.29 31.23 8.08
CA THR A 12 19.06 31.24 7.29
C THR A 12 19.43 31.35 5.81
N THR A 13 20.28 30.45 5.35
CA THR A 13 20.62 30.32 3.93
C THR A 13 19.79 29.17 3.37
N GLU A 14 18.75 29.56 2.64
CA GLU A 14 18.35 28.87 1.41
C GLU A 14 18.17 27.34 1.54
N TYR A 15 17.18 26.91 2.32
CA TYR A 15 16.32 25.86 1.80
C TYR A 15 15.44 26.53 0.74
N GLU A 16 16.03 26.77 -0.44
CA GLU A 16 15.28 27.01 -1.65
C GLU A 16 14.22 25.93 -1.71
N ALA A 17 12.99 26.37 -1.46
CA ALA A 17 11.79 25.69 -1.82
C ALA A 17 11.84 25.47 -3.34
N HIS A 18 12.49 24.38 -3.74
CA HIS A 18 12.08 23.62 -4.91
C HIS A 18 10.70 23.01 -4.57
N SER A 19 9.71 23.88 -4.34
CA SER A 19 8.31 23.58 -4.55
C SER A 19 8.08 23.59 -6.06
N GLY A 20 8.82 22.74 -6.77
CA GLY A 20 8.23 22.07 -7.91
C GLY A 20 7.13 21.22 -7.32
N VAL A 21 5.95 21.82 -7.14
CA VAL A 21 4.71 21.08 -7.03
C VAL A 21 4.58 20.39 -8.39
N GLU A 22 5.34 19.31 -8.58
CA GLU A 22 4.99 18.33 -9.59
C GLU A 22 3.62 17.85 -9.14
N GLU A 23 2.59 18.35 -9.83
CA GLU A 23 1.23 17.84 -9.72
C GLU A 23 1.35 16.32 -9.72
N ARG A 24 0.94 15.69 -8.60
CA ARG A 24 0.81 14.24 -8.47
C ARG A 24 -0.08 13.74 -9.62
N GLN A 25 0.53 13.40 -10.75
CA GLN A 25 -0.19 12.80 -11.88
C GLN A 25 -0.45 11.35 -11.52
N GLY A 26 -1.64 11.09 -10.97
CA GLY A 26 -2.09 9.76 -10.60
C GLY A 26 -1.95 8.79 -11.76
N HIS A 27 -1.29 7.66 -11.53
CA HIS A 27 -1.01 6.67 -12.58
C HIS A 27 -2.28 5.89 -13.00
N LEU A 28 -2.28 5.48 -14.27
CA LEU A 28 -3.44 5.05 -15.10
C LEU A 28 -4.35 3.93 -14.54
N LEU A 29 -3.89 3.06 -13.63
CA LEU A 29 -4.64 1.85 -13.27
C LEU A 29 -5.71 2.07 -12.17
N PHE A 30 -5.61 3.16 -11.41
CA PHE A 30 -6.65 3.65 -10.49
C PHE A 30 -6.98 5.14 -10.71
N GLY A 31 -6.71 5.60 -11.94
CA GLY A 31 -7.01 6.91 -12.53
C GLY A 31 -7.40 8.02 -11.55
N PHE A 32 -6.46 8.92 -11.24
CA PHE A 32 -6.66 10.28 -10.69
C PHE A 32 -7.55 10.47 -9.44
N ILE A 33 -8.23 9.45 -8.91
CA ILE A 33 -9.33 9.60 -7.94
C ILE A 33 -9.03 8.86 -6.64
N CYS A 34 -8.14 7.86 -6.62
CA CYS A 34 -7.85 7.08 -5.42
C CYS A 34 -6.39 7.17 -4.98
N ASP A 35 -6.22 7.54 -3.71
CA ASP A 35 -4.96 7.45 -3.00
C ASP A 35 -4.46 6.00 -2.98
N MET A 36 -3.18 5.77 -3.28
CA MET A 36 -2.58 4.44 -3.33
C MET A 36 -2.68 3.70 -2.00
N ARG A 37 -2.68 4.39 -0.86
CA ARG A 37 -2.94 3.81 0.47
C ARG A 37 -4.35 3.21 0.54
N ILE A 38 -5.35 3.97 0.09
CA ILE A 38 -6.74 3.52 0.09
C ILE A 38 -6.89 2.34 -0.88
N ALA A 39 -6.24 2.41 -2.04
CA ALA A 39 -6.22 1.30 -3.00
C ALA A 39 -5.64 0.03 -2.36
N VAL A 40 -4.49 0.10 -1.67
CA VAL A 40 -3.87 -1.05 -0.98
C VAL A 40 -4.78 -1.61 0.11
N VAL A 41 -5.41 -0.76 0.92
CA VAL A 41 -6.36 -1.21 1.95
C VAL A 41 -7.58 -1.89 1.30
N PHE A 42 -8.14 -1.29 0.26
CA PHE A 42 -9.29 -1.81 -0.46
C PHE A 42 -9.01 -3.18 -1.07
N VAL A 43 -7.90 -3.33 -1.81
CA VAL A 43 -7.57 -4.62 -2.44
C VAL A 43 -7.28 -5.71 -1.41
N ASN A 44 -6.70 -5.38 -0.25
CA ASN A 44 -6.49 -6.35 0.83
C ASN A 44 -7.80 -6.80 1.47
N VAL A 45 -8.72 -5.86 1.75
CA VAL A 45 -10.06 -6.19 2.27
C VAL A 45 -10.83 -7.05 1.29
N PHE A 46 -10.80 -6.68 0.01
CA PHE A 46 -11.41 -7.46 -1.06
C PHE A 46 -10.80 -8.86 -1.17
N ASN A 47 -9.47 -8.99 -1.08
CA ASN A 47 -8.77 -10.27 -1.12
C ASN A 47 -9.16 -11.18 0.05
N ILE A 48 -9.20 -10.65 1.28
CA ILE A 48 -9.65 -11.40 2.47
C ILE A 48 -11.09 -11.88 2.27
N PHE A 49 -11.97 -11.03 1.76
CA PHE A 49 -13.36 -11.39 1.46
C PHE A 49 -13.43 -12.51 0.42
N ALA A 50 -12.69 -12.39 -0.70
CA ALA A 50 -12.66 -13.39 -1.75
C ALA A 50 -12.15 -14.75 -1.26
N ILE A 51 -11.06 -14.78 -0.47
CA ILE A 51 -10.53 -16.00 0.15
C ILE A 51 -11.58 -16.63 1.07
N SER A 52 -12.24 -15.81 1.91
CA SER A 52 -13.26 -16.28 2.85
C SER A 52 -14.44 -16.94 2.13
N VAL A 53 -14.93 -16.30 1.06
CA VAL A 53 -15.99 -16.84 0.21
C VAL A 53 -15.54 -18.15 -0.46
N GLY A 54 -14.32 -18.21 -0.97
CA GLY A 54 -13.74 -19.42 -1.59
C GLY A 54 -13.67 -20.62 -0.65
N ILE A 55 -13.26 -20.39 0.61
CA ILE A 55 -13.23 -21.44 1.65
C ILE A 55 -14.65 -21.96 1.91
N ILE A 56 -15.64 -21.06 2.03
CA ILE A 56 -17.04 -21.43 2.27
C ILE A 56 -17.59 -22.27 1.10
N ILE A 57 -17.42 -21.82 -0.14
CA ILE A 57 -17.90 -22.53 -1.34
C ILE A 57 -17.27 -23.92 -1.42
N THR A 58 -15.95 -24.02 -1.20
CA THR A 58 -15.23 -25.30 -1.22
C THR A 58 -15.75 -26.25 -0.13
N GLY A 59 -16.01 -25.74 1.07
CA GLY A 59 -16.59 -26.52 2.16
C GLY A 59 -17.97 -27.09 1.81
N PHE A 60 -18.83 -26.29 1.17
CA PHE A 60 -20.16 -26.74 0.74
C PHE A 60 -20.11 -27.75 -0.40
N GLN A 61 -19.22 -27.57 -1.39
CA GLN A 61 -19.16 -28.44 -2.57
C GLN A 61 -18.68 -29.85 -2.23
N PHE A 62 -17.63 -29.99 -1.43
CA PHE A 62 -17.02 -31.30 -1.19
C PHE A 62 -17.70 -32.06 -0.04
N LYS A 63 -18.54 -31.41 0.78
CA LYS A 63 -19.20 -31.98 1.99
C LYS A 63 -18.24 -32.70 2.97
N THR A 64 -16.94 -32.57 2.78
CA THR A 64 -15.89 -33.20 3.59
C THR A 64 -15.16 -32.13 4.37
N PHE A 65 -15.12 -32.28 5.68
CA PHE A 65 -14.38 -31.40 6.58
C PHE A 65 -12.90 -31.26 6.18
N SER A 66 -12.29 -32.33 5.68
CA SER A 66 -10.89 -32.34 5.23
C SER A 66 -10.59 -31.38 4.06
N ALA A 67 -11.51 -31.24 3.11
CA ALA A 67 -11.32 -30.33 1.98
C ALA A 67 -11.44 -28.85 2.42
N ALA A 68 -12.38 -28.56 3.33
CA ALA A 68 -12.50 -27.23 3.93
C ALA A 68 -11.25 -26.87 4.74
N TRP A 69 -10.68 -27.83 5.48
CA TRP A 69 -9.46 -27.64 6.24
C TRP A 69 -8.26 -27.33 5.33
N TYR A 70 -8.08 -28.08 4.25
CA TYR A 70 -7.02 -27.83 3.27
C TYR A 70 -7.17 -26.46 2.58
N ALA A 71 -8.40 -26.07 2.24
CA ALA A 71 -8.68 -24.74 1.68
C ALA A 71 -8.35 -23.62 2.69
N PHE A 72 -8.65 -23.83 3.97
CA PHE A 72 -8.31 -22.90 5.04
C PHE A 72 -6.80 -22.75 5.24
N GLU A 73 -6.03 -23.84 5.26
CA GLU A 73 -4.56 -23.79 5.40
C GLU A 73 -3.91 -22.96 4.29
N ASN A 74 -4.36 -23.14 3.04
CA ASN A 74 -3.86 -22.36 1.91
C ASN A 74 -4.35 -20.90 1.95
N GLY A 75 -5.60 -20.66 2.34
CA GLY A 75 -6.16 -19.31 2.46
C GLY A 75 -5.56 -18.50 3.61
N PHE A 76 -5.13 -19.16 4.69
CA PHE A 76 -4.60 -18.51 5.90
C PHE A 76 -3.39 -17.62 5.59
N LEU A 77 -2.45 -18.11 4.79
CA LEU A 77 -1.27 -17.34 4.41
C LEU A 77 -1.65 -16.07 3.62
N GLY A 78 -2.60 -16.19 2.69
CA GLY A 78 -3.11 -15.05 1.93
C GLY A 78 -3.80 -14.00 2.82
N ILE A 79 -4.58 -14.45 3.81
CA ILE A 79 -5.23 -13.56 4.79
C ILE A 79 -4.18 -12.86 5.65
N ALA A 80 -3.19 -13.60 6.16
CA ALA A 80 -2.13 -13.04 7.00
C ALA A 80 -1.33 -11.97 6.24
N LEU A 81 -0.92 -12.25 5.00
CA LEU A 81 -0.25 -11.28 4.14
C LEU A 81 -1.13 -10.06 3.86
N SER A 82 -2.44 -10.25 3.67
CA SER A 82 -3.36 -9.14 3.42
C SER A 82 -3.51 -8.22 4.65
N ILE A 83 -3.54 -8.79 5.85
CA ILE A 83 -3.57 -8.02 7.10
C ILE A 83 -2.26 -7.23 7.27
N VAL A 84 -1.11 -7.87 7.05
CA VAL A 84 0.20 -7.21 7.13
C VAL A 84 0.32 -6.08 6.10
N GLY A 85 -0.14 -6.31 4.86
CA GLY A 85 -0.15 -5.29 3.81
C GLY A 85 -1.04 -4.10 4.16
N ALA A 86 -2.25 -4.34 4.65
CA ALA A 86 -3.17 -3.28 5.09
C ALA A 86 -2.61 -2.48 6.27
N LEU A 87 -2.05 -3.15 7.30
CA LEU A 87 -1.43 -2.47 8.44
C LEU A 87 -0.17 -1.70 8.05
N GLY A 88 0.64 -2.24 7.14
CA GLY A 88 1.81 -1.57 6.59
C GLY A 88 1.43 -0.28 5.86
N ALA A 89 0.36 -0.32 5.06
CA ALA A 89 -0.16 0.84 4.36
C ALA A 89 -0.70 1.92 5.30
N LEU A 90 -1.44 1.53 6.35
CA LEU A 90 -1.98 2.48 7.33
C LEU A 90 -0.89 3.16 8.18
N ASN A 91 0.22 2.45 8.46
CA ASN A 91 1.30 2.96 9.30
C ASN A 91 2.51 3.50 8.52
N TYR A 92 2.49 3.47 7.18
CA TYR A 92 3.61 3.85 6.31
C TYR A 92 4.91 3.07 6.61
N VAL A 93 4.79 1.79 7.01
CA VAL A 93 5.94 0.96 7.37
C VAL A 93 6.41 0.16 6.16
N LEU A 94 7.49 0.63 5.52
CA LEU A 94 8.05 0.04 4.31
C LEU A 94 8.29 -1.47 4.43
N TRP A 95 8.84 -1.94 5.55
CA TRP A 95 9.14 -3.36 5.76
C TRP A 95 7.88 -4.24 5.72
N MET A 96 6.75 -3.75 6.22
CA MET A 96 5.48 -4.50 6.21
C MET A 96 4.88 -4.55 4.81
N VAL A 97 4.84 -3.40 4.12
CA VAL A 97 4.34 -3.32 2.74
C VAL A 97 5.23 -4.14 1.80
N GLY A 98 6.55 -4.05 1.96
CA GLY A 98 7.53 -4.83 1.20
C GLY A 98 7.40 -6.34 1.43
N ALA A 99 7.22 -6.77 2.68
CA ALA A 99 6.98 -8.18 3.00
C ALA A 99 5.69 -8.71 2.36
N ALA A 100 4.59 -7.94 2.43
CA ALA A 100 3.34 -8.30 1.77
C ALA A 100 3.49 -8.35 0.25
N THR A 101 4.16 -7.36 -0.35
CA THR A 101 4.46 -7.29 -1.79
C THR A 101 5.22 -8.54 -2.25
N ALA A 102 6.29 -8.92 -1.53
CA ALA A 102 7.07 -10.12 -1.84
C ALA A 102 6.23 -11.39 -1.74
N GLY A 103 5.39 -11.50 -0.71
CA GLY A 103 4.47 -12.62 -0.53
C GLY A 103 3.47 -12.76 -1.69
N PHE A 104 2.83 -11.65 -2.09
CA PHE A 104 1.91 -11.65 -3.24
C PHE A 104 2.63 -11.90 -4.58
N ALA A 105 3.87 -11.43 -4.74
CA ALA A 105 4.67 -11.72 -5.93
C ALA A 105 5.00 -13.22 -6.04
N ILE A 106 5.36 -13.87 -4.92
CA ILE A 106 5.56 -15.31 -4.88
C ILE A 106 4.25 -16.05 -5.20
N GLY A 107 3.13 -15.62 -4.63
CA GLY A 107 1.81 -16.17 -4.95
C GLY A 107 1.49 -16.07 -6.44
N LEU A 108 1.71 -14.90 -7.04
CA LEU A 108 1.52 -14.67 -8.47
C LEU A 108 2.43 -15.57 -9.33
N LEU A 109 3.69 -15.79 -8.92
CA LEU A 109 4.59 -16.73 -9.60
C LEU A 109 4.06 -18.16 -9.54
N ILE A 110 3.53 -18.61 -8.40
CA ILE A 110 2.92 -19.93 -8.25
C ILE A 110 1.72 -20.06 -9.20
N ASP A 111 0.84 -19.06 -9.27
CA ASP A 111 -0.31 -19.05 -10.18
C ASP A 111 0.11 -19.03 -11.65
N LEU A 112 1.22 -18.36 -11.97
CA LEU A 112 1.79 -18.36 -13.32
C LEU A 112 2.28 -19.75 -13.74
N PHE A 113 2.99 -20.46 -12.85
CA PHE A 113 3.41 -21.84 -13.10
C PHE A 113 2.25 -22.83 -13.15
N GLY A 114 1.21 -22.61 -12.33
CA GLY A 114 -0.03 -23.39 -12.34
C GLY A 114 -0.99 -23.06 -13.49
N LEU A 115 -0.70 -22.00 -14.27
CA LEU A 115 -1.57 -21.47 -15.32
C LEU A 115 -2.99 -21.12 -14.82
N HIS A 116 -3.10 -20.69 -13.56
CA HIS A 116 -4.36 -20.29 -12.95
C HIS A 116 -4.74 -18.88 -13.40
N LEU A 117 -5.37 -18.74 -14.58
CA LEU A 117 -5.67 -17.44 -15.20
C LEU A 117 -6.36 -16.45 -14.24
N ILE A 118 -7.34 -16.90 -13.47
CA ILE A 118 -8.05 -16.06 -12.49
C ILE A 118 -7.10 -15.59 -11.38
N GLY A 119 -6.29 -16.51 -10.83
CA GLY A 119 -5.28 -16.20 -9.82
C GLY A 119 -4.24 -15.21 -10.34
N ILE A 120 -3.80 -15.37 -11.58
CA ILE A 120 -2.87 -14.43 -12.24
C ILE A 120 -3.45 -13.02 -12.30
N VAL A 121 -4.72 -12.87 -12.73
CA VAL A 121 -5.36 -11.56 -12.83
C VAL A 121 -5.55 -10.93 -11.45
N VAL A 122 -6.07 -11.68 -10.48
CA VAL A 122 -6.30 -11.17 -9.11
C VAL A 122 -4.97 -10.84 -8.44
N GLY A 123 -3.97 -11.71 -8.57
CA GLY A 123 -2.63 -11.51 -8.02
C GLY A 123 -1.95 -10.27 -8.60
N ALA A 124 -2.06 -10.03 -9.91
CA ALA A 124 -1.54 -8.81 -10.54
C ALA A 124 -2.26 -7.54 -10.02
N LEU A 125 -3.59 -7.58 -9.88
CA LEU A 125 -4.38 -6.46 -9.35
C LEU A 125 -4.05 -6.14 -7.89
N VAL A 126 -3.74 -7.15 -7.06
CA VAL A 126 -3.33 -6.95 -5.67
C VAL A 126 -1.87 -6.49 -5.59
N LEU A 127 -0.99 -7.07 -6.40
CA LEU A 127 0.44 -6.79 -6.37
C LEU A 127 0.78 -5.37 -6.84
N TYR A 128 0.11 -4.89 -7.89
CA TYR A 128 0.37 -3.56 -8.46
C TYR A 128 0.33 -2.42 -7.43
N PRO A 129 -0.78 -2.18 -6.69
CA PRO A 129 -0.85 -1.08 -5.73
C PRO A 129 0.12 -1.28 -4.56
N HIS A 130 0.44 -2.52 -4.18
CA HIS A 130 1.43 -2.81 -3.14
C HIS A 130 2.86 -2.43 -3.57
N ALA A 131 3.27 -2.86 -4.76
CA ALA A 131 4.59 -2.55 -5.30
C ALA A 131 4.76 -1.04 -5.51
N PHE A 132 3.70 -0.37 -5.99
CA PHE A 132 3.72 1.07 -6.19
C PHE A 132 3.77 1.84 -4.86
N LEU A 133 2.94 1.47 -3.87
CA LEU A 133 3.00 2.08 -2.54
C LEU A 133 4.36 1.87 -1.87
N ALA A 134 4.95 0.68 -2.00
CA ALA A 134 6.29 0.41 -1.47
C ALA A 134 7.35 1.32 -2.11
N TYR A 135 7.26 1.54 -3.43
CA TYR A 135 8.12 2.48 -4.16
C TYR A 135 7.93 3.93 -3.66
N GLU A 136 6.69 4.41 -3.52
CA GLU A 136 6.42 5.78 -3.04
C GLU A 136 6.90 6.04 -1.60
N ILE A 137 6.78 5.04 -0.72
CA ILE A 137 7.30 5.12 0.66
C ILE A 137 8.83 5.11 0.63
N HIS A 138 9.46 4.30 -0.23
CA HIS A 138 10.92 4.22 -0.34
C HIS A 138 11.55 5.53 -0.82
N GLU A 139 10.96 6.16 -1.83
CA GLU A 139 11.41 7.46 -2.35
C GLU A 139 11.11 8.64 -1.41
N GLY A 140 10.41 8.40 -0.28
CA GLY A 140 10.03 9.45 0.65
C GLY A 140 8.96 10.41 0.11
N ILE A 141 8.40 10.13 -1.08
CA ILE A 141 7.27 10.85 -1.66
C ILE A 141 6.07 10.77 -0.72
N MET A 142 5.88 9.60 -0.10
CA MET A 142 4.77 9.34 0.80
C MET A 142 5.26 8.99 2.21
N SER A 143 5.21 9.96 3.12
CA SER A 143 5.53 9.79 4.54
C SER A 143 4.40 10.34 5.42
N LYS A 144 4.36 9.95 6.69
CA LYS A 144 3.35 10.46 7.65
C LYS A 144 3.36 11.98 7.77
N GLU A 145 4.54 12.59 7.62
CA GLU A 145 4.73 14.05 7.71
C GLU A 145 4.27 14.77 6.44
N THR A 146 4.61 14.23 5.27
CA THR A 146 4.19 14.78 3.97
C THR A 146 2.67 14.69 3.79
N TYR A 147 2.08 13.58 4.24
CA TYR A 147 0.67 13.27 3.98
C TYR A 147 -0.32 14.18 4.71
N THR A 148 -0.03 14.50 5.98
CA THR A 148 -0.88 15.41 6.78
C THR A 148 -0.86 16.83 6.19
N ARG A 149 0.22 17.20 5.50
CA ARG A 149 0.36 18.52 4.89
C ARG A 149 -0.53 18.70 3.66
N GLU A 150 -0.73 17.65 2.86
CA GLU A 150 -1.55 17.71 1.64
C GLU A 150 -3.05 17.77 1.94
N GLU A 151 -3.55 16.99 2.91
CA GLU A 151 -4.99 17.02 3.28
C GLU A 151 -5.44 18.43 3.72
N HIS A 152 -4.60 19.17 4.46
CA HIS A 152 -4.91 20.53 4.91
C HIS A 152 -4.82 21.61 3.82
N ILE A 153 -4.04 21.40 2.75
CA ILE A 153 -3.96 22.37 1.64
C ILE A 153 -5.22 22.23 0.77
N VAL A 154 -5.63 21.00 0.47
CA VAL A 154 -6.81 20.73 -0.34
C VAL A 154 -8.08 21.24 0.33
N GLU A 155 -8.23 21.06 1.65
CA GLU A 155 -9.40 21.56 2.37
C GLU A 155 -9.53 23.10 2.33
N ASN A 156 -8.41 23.84 2.34
CA ASN A 156 -8.45 25.31 2.29
C ASN A 156 -8.79 25.86 0.90
N ASP A 157 -8.48 25.14 -0.18
CA ASP A 157 -8.82 25.57 -1.54
C ASP A 157 -10.29 25.28 -1.88
N PHE A 158 -10.89 24.23 -1.31
CA PHE A 158 -12.33 23.97 -1.44
C PHE A 158 -13.22 24.99 -0.70
N ILE A 159 -12.71 25.66 0.35
CA ILE A 159 -13.46 26.67 1.11
C ILE A 159 -13.46 28.04 0.40
N LYS A 160 -12.58 28.26 -0.58
CA LYS A 160 -12.45 29.53 -1.31
C LYS A 160 -13.30 29.65 -2.57
N VAL A 161 -14.17 28.67 -2.85
CA VAL A 161 -15.11 28.66 -4.00
C VAL A 161 -16.52 28.87 -3.51
#